data_AF-A0A952VPL7-F1
#
_entry.id   AF-A0A952VPL7-F1
#
_cell.length_a   1.000
_cell.length_b   1.000
_cell.length_c   1.000
_cell.angle_alpha   90.00
_cell.angle_beta   90.00
_cell.angle_gamma   90.00
#
_symmetry.space_group_name_H-M   'P 1'
#
loop_
_entity.id
_entity.type
_entity.pdbx_description
1 polymer ?
#
loop_
_entity_poly.entity_id
_entity_poly.type
_entity_poly.pdbx_seq_one_letter_code
_entity_poly.pdbx_strand_id
1 'polypeptide(L)' 'MPHPTQPTRDYLLRGLPTDVADKLKVAASLHRTSMREYILEILEAHLKELERKGVVLMLPKGK' A
#
# COMPACT_ATOMS: atom_id res chain seq x y z
N MET A 1 28.01 3.73 1.85
CA MET A 1 27.12 4.06 0.71
C MET A 1 25.70 4.16 1.26
N PRO A 2 25.02 5.32 1.21
CA PRO A 2 23.64 5.39 1.65
C PRO A 2 22.74 4.83 0.53
N HIS A 3 21.89 3.85 0.86
CA HIS A 3 20.82 3.42 -0.02
C HIS A 3 19.86 4.59 -0.26
N PRO A 4 19.35 4.80 -1.49
CA PRO A 4 18.29 5.79 -1.71
C PRO A 4 17.05 5.31 -0.95
N THR A 5 16.81 5.89 0.23
CA THR A 5 15.53 5.79 0.92
C THR A 5 14.50 6.45 0.01
N GLN A 6 13.81 5.63 -0.78
CA GLN A 6 12.58 6.05 -1.46
C GLN A 6 11.74 6.85 -0.45
N PRO A 7 11.11 7.97 -0.85
CA PRO A 7 10.28 8.76 0.03
C PRO A 7 9.15 7.86 0.52
N THR A 8 9.31 7.29 1.71
CA THR A 8 8.28 6.53 2.36
C THR A 8 7.25 7.54 2.79
N ARG A 9 6.23 7.71 1.95
CA ARG A 9 4.98 8.36 2.29
C ARG A 9 4.35 7.57 3.43
N ASP A 10 4.82 7.85 4.64
CA ASP A 10 4.23 7.53 5.93
C ASP A 10 2.86 8.23 6.13
N TYR A 11 2.18 8.50 5.02
CA TYR A 11 0.88 9.16 4.94
C TYR A 11 -0.25 8.14 5.02
N LEU A 12 -0.01 6.90 4.54
CA LEU A 12 -1.03 5.85 4.49
C LEU A 12 -1.49 5.42 5.89
N LEU A 13 -0.61 5.47 6.89
CA LEU A 13 -0.92 5.02 8.25
C LEU A 13 -1.43 6.14 9.16
N ARG A 14 -1.19 7.41 8.81
CA ARG A 14 -1.51 8.56 9.67
C ARG A 14 -2.99 8.95 9.71
N GLY A 15 -3.80 8.44 8.79
CA GLY A 15 -5.24 8.74 8.68
C GLY A 15 -6.16 7.52 8.83
N LEU A 16 -5.61 6.34 9.15
CA LEU A 16 -6.44 5.15 9.29
C LEU A 16 -7.20 5.16 10.62
N PRO A 17 -8.51 4.83 10.62
CA PRO A 17 -9.24 4.57 11.86
C PRO A 17 -8.54 3.47 12.66
N THR A 18 -8.50 3.61 13.98
CA THR A 18 -7.79 2.67 14.86
C THR A 18 -8.24 1.22 14.68
N ASP A 19 -9.54 0.99 14.48
CA ASP A 19 -10.11 -0.34 14.21
C ASP A 19 -9.55 -0.97 12.91
N VAL A 20 -9.39 -0.15 11.86
CA VAL A 20 -8.85 -0.62 10.58
C VAL A 20 -7.35 -0.92 10.71
N ALA A 21 -6.61 -0.07 11.43
CA ALA A 21 -5.19 -0.30 11.70
C ALA A 21 -4.96 -1.59 12.51
N ASP A 22 -5.80 -1.86 13.51
CA ASP A 22 -5.70 -3.09 14.31
C ASP A 22 -5.99 -4.33 13.46
N LYS A 23 -7.06 -4.31 12.66
CA LYS A 23 -7.38 -5.39 11.72
C LYS A 23 -6.26 -5.65 10.71
N LEU A 24 -5.67 -4.60 10.15
CA LEU A 24 -4.51 -4.72 9.24
C LEU A 24 -3.29 -5.33 9.95
N LYS A 25 -3.10 -5.03 11.24
CA LYS A 25 -2.00 -5.60 12.04
C LYS A 25 -2.19 -7.09 12.23
N VAL A 26 -3.40 -7.51 12.59
CA VAL A 26 -3.76 -8.92 12.76
C VAL A 26 -3.59 -9.65 11.43
N ALA A 27 -4.12 -9.07 10.34
CA ALA A 27 -4.04 -9.67 9.02
C ALA A 27 -2.59 -9.84 8.52
N ALA A 28 -1.74 -8.82 8.72
CA ALA A 28 -0.31 -8.92 8.43
C ALA A 28 0.40 -9.99 9.28
N SER A 29 0.04 -10.09 10.57
CA SER A 29 0.58 -11.11 11.47
C SER A 29 0.21 -12.53 11.01
N LEU A 30 -1.01 -12.74 10.52
CA LEU A 30 -1.45 -14.03 9.95
C LEU A 30 -0.66 -14.39 8.69
N HIS A 31 -0.32 -13.38 7.87
CA HIS A 31 0.48 -13.56 6.67
C HIS A 31 2.00 -13.65 6.96
N ARG A 32 2.42 -13.55 8.23
CA ARG A 32 3.84 -13.53 8.65
C ARG A 32 4.65 -12.44 7.93
N THR A 33 4.00 -11.34 7.56
CA THR A 33 4.63 -10.20 6.90
C THR A 33 4.51 -8.95 7.77
N SER A 34 5.38 -7.97 7.51
CA SER A 34 5.23 -6.67 8.15
C SER A 34 3.94 -6.02 7.69
N MET A 35 3.23 -5.27 8.55
CA MET A 35 2.01 -4.54 8.17
C MET A 35 2.20 -3.70 6.91
N ARG A 36 3.36 -3.06 6.76
CA ARG A 36 3.71 -2.30 5.56
C ARG A 36 3.76 -3.17 4.30
N GLU A 37 4.40 -4.33 4.36
CA GLU A 37 4.50 -5.26 3.23
C GLU A 37 3.15 -5.85 2.88
N TYR A 38 2.38 -6.25 3.90
CA TYR A 38 1.01 -6.73 3.73
C TYR A 38 0.12 -5.71 2.99
N ILE A 39 0.17 -4.45 3.42
CA ILE A 39 -0.58 -3.37 2.76
C ILE A 39 -0.09 -3.16 1.32
N LEU A 40 1.23 -3.17 1.09
CA LEU A 40 1.81 -3.02 -0.24
C LEU A 40 1.36 -4.14 -1.19
N GLU A 41 1.43 -5.40 -0.77
CA GLU A 41 0.97 -6.54 -1.57
C GLU A 41 -0.51 -6.40 -1.96
N ILE A 42 -1.36 -6.02 -1.00
CA ILE A 42 -2.78 -5.80 -1.29
C ILE A 42 -2.97 -4.67 -2.31
N LEU A 43 -2.26 -3.56 -2.13
CA LEU A 43 -2.35 -2.42 -3.05
C LEU A 43 -1.86 -2.79 -4.45
N GLU A 44 -0.72 -3.49 -4.57
CA GLU A 44 -0.20 -3.95 -5.86
C GLU A 44 -1.14 -4.93 -6.54
N ALA A 45 -1.69 -5.89 -5.81
CA ALA A 45 -2.69 -6.82 -6.33
C ALA A 45 -3.94 -6.08 -6.83
N HIS A 46 -4.39 -5.07 -6.08
CA HIS A 46 -5.53 -4.24 -6.45
C HIS A 46 -5.24 -3.40 -7.70
N LEU A 47 -4.07 -2.75 -7.79
CA LEU A 47 -3.67 -1.99 -8.98
C LEU A 47 -3.63 -2.90 -10.22
N LYS A 48 -3.02 -4.09 -10.10
CA LYS A 48 -2.97 -5.07 -11.18
C LYS A 48 -4.36 -5.55 -11.60
N GLU A 49 -5.29 -5.69 -10.66
CA GLU A 49 -6.68 -6.01 -10.95
C GLU A 49 -7.39 -4.87 -11.68
N LEU A 50 -7.16 -3.62 -11.27
CA LEU A 50 -7.70 -2.43 -11.92
C LEU A 50 -7.17 -2.30 -13.36
N GLU A 51 -5.88 -2.51 -13.59
CA GLU A 51 -5.30 -2.54 -14.93
C GLU A 51 -5.93 -3.63 -15.81
N ARG A 52 -6.15 -4.83 -15.25
CA ARG A 52 -6.87 -5.92 -15.94
C ARG A 52 -8.30 -5.57 -16.30
N LYS A 53 -8.97 -4.78 -15.45
CA LYS A 53 -10.34 -4.27 -15.67
C LYS A 53 -10.38 -3.11 -16.67
N GLY A 54 -9.24 -2.68 -17.22
CA GLY A 54 -9.15 -1.58 -18.17
C GLY A 54 -9.21 -0.19 -17.52
N VAL A 55 -9.07 -0.12 -16.19
CA VAL A 55 -8.93 1.17 -15.50
C VAL A 55 -7.53 1.70 -15.79
N VAL A 56 -7.46 2.74 -16.62
CA VAL A 56 -6.20 3.40 -16.96
C VAL A 56 -5.73 4.19 -15.74
N LEU A 57 -4.86 3.57 -14.93
CA LEU A 57 -4.18 4.19 -13.78
C LEU A 57 -3.02 5.10 -14.23
N MET A 58 -3.18 5.81 -15.35
CA MET A 58 -2.26 6.86 -15.71
C MET A 58 -2.59 8.09 -14.86
N LEU A 59 -1.70 8.43 -13.94
CA LEU A 59 -1.66 9.78 -13.37
C LEU A 59 -1.59 10.74 -14.57
N PRO A 60 -2.56 11.67 -14.76
CA PRO A 60 -2.38 12.72 -15.74
C PRO A 60 -1.09 13.43 -15.35
N LYS A 61 -0.05 13.29 -16.18
CA LYS A 61 1.17 14.09 -16.06
C LYS A 61 0.70 15.54 -16.16
N GLY A 62 0.60 16.19 -15.00
CA GLY A 62 0.25 17.59 -14.89
C GLY A 62 1.12 18.39 -15.84
N LYS A 63 0.47 19.26 -16.60
CA LYS A 63 1.07 20.29 -17.44
C LYS A 63 1.71 21.36 -16.56
#